data_AF-A0A7W0UQB2-F1
#
_entry.id   AF-A0A7W0UQB2-F1
#
_cell.length_a   1.000
_cell.length_b   1.000
_cell.length_c   1.000
_cell.angle_alpha   90.00
_cell.angle_beta   90.00
_cell.angle_gamma   90.00
#
_symmetry.space_group_name_H-M   'P 1'
#
loop_
_entity.id
_entity.type
_entity.pdbx_description
1 polymer ?
#
loop_
_entity_poly.entity_id
_entity_poly.type
_entity_poly.pdbx_seq_one_letter_code
_entity_poly.pdbx_strand_id
1 'polypeptide(L)'
;MTAIDRFLPGWDVNEVHDTLLDVEPEEALAAALAAPAAPGAVRVLLRLRGLRAAGSIESLLLGMGFQVLAREAGEVVFGASGKPWRPRGAVGSFGDPSPGSVRIVASFLAERLPDGRTRLSTETRVAACDDDARRAFRRYWRVVGPFSALVRRRWLAAIRSSLAART
;
A
#
# COMPACT_ATOMS: atom_id res chain seq x y z
N MET A 1 -2.20 11.73 15.08
CA MET A 1 -1.01 10.91 14.77
C MET A 1 -1.53 9.55 14.38
N THR A 2 -1.20 9.07 13.20
CA THR A 2 -1.72 7.84 12.60
C THR A 2 -0.84 6.65 13.02
N ALA A 3 -1.35 5.42 12.91
CA ALA A 3 -0.60 4.23 13.30
C ALA A 3 0.70 4.09 12.47
N ILE A 4 0.70 4.50 11.20
CA ILE A 4 1.87 4.48 10.32
C ILE A 4 3.05 5.32 10.86
N ASP A 5 2.77 6.39 11.62
CA ASP A 5 3.80 7.26 12.22
C ASP A 5 4.64 6.53 13.27
N ARG A 6 4.09 5.50 13.94
CA ARG A 6 4.82 4.67 14.91
C ARG A 6 5.86 3.77 14.27
N PHE A 7 5.64 3.36 13.02
CA PHE A 7 6.48 2.37 12.33
C PHE A 7 7.51 3.01 11.40
N LEU A 8 7.16 4.13 10.76
CA LEU A 8 8.08 4.85 9.89
C LEU A 8 7.85 6.37 9.94
N PRO A 9 8.31 7.04 11.03
CA PRO A 9 8.16 8.49 11.21
C PRO A 9 9.08 9.32 10.29
N GLY A 10 10.12 8.71 9.73
CA GLY A 10 11.02 9.33 8.75
C GLY A 10 11.10 8.50 7.47
N TRP A 11 11.04 9.14 6.31
CA TRP A 11 10.96 8.47 5.01
C TRP A 11 11.78 9.18 3.93
N ASP A 12 12.29 8.40 2.98
CA ASP A 12 12.93 8.87 1.76
C ASP A 12 11.92 9.11 0.63
N VAL A 13 10.81 8.38 0.66
CA VAL A 13 9.70 8.45 -0.30
C VAL A 13 8.40 8.36 0.46
N ASN A 14 7.46 9.22 0.10
CA ASN A 14 6.07 9.15 0.52
C ASN A 14 5.15 9.28 -0.70
N GLU A 15 4.13 8.44 -0.77
CA GLU A 15 3.16 8.38 -1.84
C GLU A 15 1.76 8.21 -1.23
N VAL A 16 0.89 9.20 -1.45
CA VAL A 16 -0.47 9.23 -0.88
C VAL A 16 -1.49 9.37 -2.01
N HIS A 17 -2.57 8.60 -1.92
CA HIS A 17 -3.74 8.71 -2.80
C HIS A 17 -5.01 8.52 -1.96
N ASP A 18 -6.10 9.19 -2.32
CA ASP A 18 -7.37 9.05 -1.60
C ASP A 18 -8.59 9.05 -2.54
N THR A 19 -9.73 8.64 -1.98
CA THR A 19 -11.06 8.79 -2.56
C THR A 19 -12.08 9.11 -1.47
N LEU A 20 -13.15 9.78 -1.85
CA LEU A 20 -14.31 10.02 -0.99
C LEU A 20 -15.36 8.93 -1.22
N LEU A 21 -16.01 8.50 -0.14
CA LEU A 21 -17.02 7.45 -0.10
C LEU A 21 -18.17 7.87 0.81
N ASP A 22 -19.39 7.45 0.47
CA ASP A 22 -20.61 7.73 1.23
C ASP A 22 -21.01 6.55 2.13
N VAL A 23 -20.02 5.99 2.85
CA VAL A 23 -20.18 4.88 3.80
C VAL A 23 -19.41 5.16 5.08
N GLU A 24 -19.66 4.41 6.16
CA GLU A 24 -18.91 4.56 7.41
C GLU A 24 -17.43 4.15 7.28
N PRO A 25 -16.51 4.72 8.08
CA PRO A 25 -15.07 4.44 8.00
C PRO A 25 -14.70 2.95 8.08
N GLU A 26 -15.34 2.20 8.98
CA GLU A 26 -15.08 0.78 9.15
C GLU A 26 -15.48 -0.03 7.91
N GLU A 27 -16.60 0.34 7.27
CA GLU A 27 -17.05 -0.28 6.03
C GLU A 27 -16.12 0.06 4.87
N ALA A 28 -15.69 1.32 4.75
CA ALA A 28 -14.72 1.75 3.75
C ALA A 28 -13.40 0.97 3.87
N LEU A 29 -12.90 0.80 5.10
CA LEU A 29 -11.68 0.06 5.36
C LEU A 29 -11.83 -1.43 5.04
N ALA A 30 -12.94 -2.06 5.46
CA ALA A 30 -13.23 -3.45 5.13
C ALA A 30 -13.33 -3.67 3.61
N ALA A 31 -14.02 -2.78 2.90
CA ALA A 31 -14.13 -2.81 1.45
C ALA A 31 -12.76 -2.65 0.77
N ALA A 32 -11.89 -1.79 1.32
CA ALA A 32 -10.54 -1.59 0.80
C ALA A 32 -9.69 -2.86 0.88
N LEU A 33 -9.69 -3.54 2.04
CA LEU A 33 -8.89 -4.74 2.26
C LEU A 33 -9.42 -5.95 1.47
N ALA A 34 -10.73 -6.02 1.27
CA ALA A 34 -11.41 -7.07 0.51
C ALA A 34 -11.44 -6.84 -1.02
N ALA A 35 -11.15 -5.62 -1.49
CA ALA A 35 -11.24 -5.30 -2.91
C ALA A 35 -10.29 -6.16 -3.76
N PRO A 36 -10.66 -6.46 -5.02
CA PRO A 36 -9.81 -7.25 -5.90
C PRO A 36 -8.42 -6.62 -6.06
N ALA A 37 -7.37 -7.43 -5.88
CA ALA A 37 -5.99 -6.95 -5.97
C ALA A 37 -5.56 -6.51 -7.39
N ALA A 38 -6.25 -7.02 -8.42
CA ALA A 38 -5.82 -6.86 -9.81
C ALA A 38 -6.96 -6.42 -10.76
N PRO A 39 -7.59 -5.26 -10.54
CA PRO A 39 -8.63 -4.74 -11.42
C PRO A 39 -8.02 -4.26 -12.74
N GLY A 40 -8.60 -4.69 -13.87
CA GLY A 40 -8.23 -4.25 -15.21
C GLY A 40 -6.72 -4.25 -15.48
N ALA A 41 -6.16 -3.09 -15.82
CA ALA A 41 -4.75 -2.90 -16.17
C ALA A 41 -3.76 -3.25 -15.04
N VAL A 42 -4.20 -3.23 -13.76
CA VAL A 42 -3.33 -3.61 -12.62
C VAL A 42 -2.83 -5.04 -12.78
N ARG A 43 -3.65 -5.94 -13.33
CA ARG A 43 -3.27 -7.34 -13.58
C ARG A 43 -2.04 -7.45 -14.47
N VAL A 44 -1.95 -6.61 -15.50
CA VAL A 44 -0.81 -6.60 -16.43
C VAL A 44 0.45 -6.10 -15.72
N LEU A 45 0.35 -5.01 -14.97
CA LEU A 45 1.48 -4.44 -14.21
C LEU A 45 2.03 -5.42 -13.17
N LEU A 46 1.16 -6.12 -12.45
CA LEU A 46 1.59 -7.12 -11.47
C LEU A 46 2.24 -8.33 -12.15
N ARG A 47 1.70 -8.80 -13.29
CA ARG A 47 2.33 -9.87 -14.07
C ARG A 47 3.71 -9.49 -14.61
N LEU A 48 3.89 -8.26 -15.09
CA LEU A 48 5.21 -7.75 -15.52
C LEU A 48 6.22 -7.72 -14.37
N ARG A 49 5.73 -7.57 -13.12
CA ARG A 49 6.54 -7.67 -11.90
C ARG A 49 6.78 -9.11 -11.45
N GLY A 50 6.29 -10.11 -12.19
CA GLY A 50 6.37 -11.52 -11.82
C GLY A 50 5.39 -11.95 -10.72
N LEU A 51 4.42 -11.09 -10.39
CA LEU A 51 3.43 -11.34 -9.35
C LEU A 51 2.16 -11.93 -9.95
N ARG A 52 1.71 -13.06 -9.40
CA ARG A 52 0.38 -13.61 -9.67
C ARG A 52 -0.58 -13.08 -8.61
N ALA A 53 -1.31 -12.03 -8.96
CA ALA A 53 -2.31 -11.46 -8.08
C ALA A 53 -3.66 -12.17 -8.27
N ALA A 54 -4.08 -12.86 -7.22
CA ALA A 54 -5.41 -13.43 -7.04
C ALA A 54 -5.93 -13.00 -5.66
N GLY A 55 -7.26 -12.95 -5.49
CA GLY A 55 -7.88 -12.56 -4.23
C GLY A 55 -7.87 -11.05 -3.98
N SER A 56 -7.81 -10.68 -2.69
CA SER A 56 -7.97 -9.31 -2.22
C SER A 56 -6.64 -8.55 -2.13
N ILE A 57 -6.73 -7.22 -2.00
CA ILE A 57 -5.57 -6.35 -1.76
C ILE A 57 -4.77 -6.82 -0.54
N GLU A 58 -5.45 -7.18 0.54
CA GLU A 58 -4.79 -7.73 1.74
C GLU A 58 -4.04 -9.02 1.41
N SER A 59 -4.68 -9.99 0.75
CA SER A 59 -4.03 -11.24 0.37
C SER A 59 -2.81 -11.02 -0.54
N LEU A 60 -2.88 -10.03 -1.44
CA LEU A 60 -1.74 -9.66 -2.29
C LEU A 60 -0.58 -9.09 -1.47
N LEU A 61 -0.85 -8.18 -0.53
CA LEU A 61 0.20 -7.58 0.31
C LEU A 61 0.88 -8.67 1.16
N LEU A 62 0.10 -9.52 1.81
CA LEU A 62 0.60 -10.65 2.58
C LEU A 62 1.40 -11.63 1.70
N GLY A 63 0.90 -11.96 0.51
CA GLY A 63 1.59 -12.82 -0.45
C GLY A 63 2.88 -12.23 -1.03
N MET A 64 3.04 -10.90 -0.98
CA MET A 64 4.30 -10.22 -1.33
C MET A 64 5.31 -10.19 -0.17
N GLY A 65 4.94 -10.68 1.02
CA GLY A 65 5.81 -10.69 2.21
C GLY A 65 5.59 -9.53 3.16
N PHE A 66 4.54 -8.71 2.97
CA PHE A 66 4.14 -7.74 3.99
C PHE A 66 3.48 -8.43 5.18
N GLN A 67 3.65 -7.85 6.35
CA GLN A 67 3.03 -8.27 7.60
C GLN A 67 2.10 -7.16 8.07
N VAL A 68 1.00 -7.52 8.74
CA VAL A 68 0.16 -6.53 9.44
C VAL A 68 0.94 -6.05 10.67
N LEU A 69 1.25 -4.76 10.72
CA LEU A 69 1.94 -4.12 11.85
C LEU A 69 0.94 -3.54 12.87
N ALA A 70 -0.18 -3.01 12.38
CA ALA A 70 -1.28 -2.52 13.20
C ALA A 70 -2.61 -2.70 12.48
N ARG A 71 -3.67 -2.95 13.27
CA ARG A 71 -5.05 -2.98 12.83
C ARG A 71 -5.89 -2.26 13.89
N GLU A 72 -6.38 -1.10 13.53
CA GLU A 72 -7.22 -0.22 14.33
C GLU A 72 -8.57 -0.02 13.62
N ALA A 73 -9.56 0.60 14.27
CA ALA A 73 -10.91 0.73 13.71
C ALA A 73 -10.92 1.44 12.33
N GLY A 74 -10.11 2.48 12.17
CA GLY A 74 -10.01 3.27 10.93
C GLY A 74 -8.74 3.03 10.11
N GLU A 75 -7.78 2.22 10.59
CA GLU A 75 -6.47 2.10 9.92
C GLU A 75 -5.93 0.67 9.96
N VAL A 76 -5.39 0.21 8.83
CA VAL A 76 -4.51 -0.98 8.79
C VAL A 76 -3.17 -0.60 8.21
N VAL A 77 -2.10 -0.95 8.92
CA VAL A 77 -0.72 -0.70 8.49
C VAL A 77 -0.05 -2.03 8.17
N PHE A 78 0.47 -2.14 6.95
CA PHE A 78 1.30 -3.22 6.49
C PHE A 78 2.76 -2.79 6.48
N GLY A 79 3.67 -3.72 6.77
CA GLY A 79 5.11 -3.45 6.76
C GLY A 79 5.91 -4.60 6.16
N ALA A 80 6.99 -4.27 5.47
CA ALA A 80 7.97 -5.23 5.01
C ALA A 80 9.35 -4.58 4.91
N SER A 81 10.41 -5.39 4.91
CA SER A 81 11.76 -4.94 4.62
C SER A 81 12.39 -5.77 3.51
N GLY A 82 13.16 -5.16 2.62
CA GLY A 82 13.84 -5.89 1.56
C GLY A 82 14.38 -5.04 0.41
N LYS A 83 14.69 -5.70 -0.71
CA LYS A 83 15.32 -5.08 -1.89
C LYS A 83 14.36 -5.19 -3.09
N PRO A 84 13.32 -4.34 -3.18
CA PRO A 84 12.26 -4.48 -4.19
C PRO A 84 12.76 -4.33 -5.64
N TRP A 85 13.96 -3.79 -5.84
CA TRP A 85 14.63 -3.67 -7.14
C TRP A 85 15.41 -4.90 -7.59
N ARG A 86 15.58 -5.92 -6.72
CA ARG A 86 16.22 -7.18 -7.09
C ARG A 86 15.19 -8.13 -7.74
N PRO A 87 15.63 -9.06 -8.62
CA PRO A 87 14.75 -10.08 -9.19
C PRO A 87 13.97 -10.82 -8.10
N ARG A 88 12.68 -11.10 -8.36
CA ARG A 88 11.70 -11.64 -7.40
C ARG A 88 11.34 -10.75 -6.21
N GLY A 89 11.90 -9.54 -6.11
CA GLY A 89 11.41 -8.46 -5.25
C GLY A 89 11.13 -8.86 -3.80
N ALA A 90 11.92 -9.79 -3.25
CA ALA A 90 11.67 -10.40 -1.95
C ALA A 90 11.77 -9.35 -0.85
N VAL A 91 10.62 -8.93 -0.36
CA VAL A 91 10.48 -8.28 0.93
C VAL A 91 10.05 -9.35 1.94
N GLY A 92 10.38 -9.15 3.20
CA GLY A 92 10.07 -10.06 4.29
C GLY A 92 9.89 -9.31 5.60
N SER A 93 10.33 -9.91 6.71
CA SER A 93 10.18 -9.37 8.07
C SER A 93 10.45 -7.87 8.14
N PHE A 94 9.49 -7.09 8.62
CA PHE A 94 9.66 -5.65 8.80
C PHE A 94 10.73 -5.32 9.85
N GLY A 95 10.78 -6.09 10.94
CA GLY A 95 11.65 -5.85 12.09
C GLY A 95 13.15 -5.99 11.78
N ASP A 96 13.49 -6.88 10.85
CA ASP A 96 14.87 -7.34 10.61
C ASP A 96 15.35 -7.01 9.20
N PRO A 97 15.56 -5.72 8.85
CA PRO A 97 16.06 -5.38 7.52
C PRO A 97 17.50 -5.87 7.33
N SER A 98 17.77 -6.43 6.16
CA SER A 98 19.15 -6.77 5.76
C SER A 98 19.93 -5.52 5.31
N PRO A 99 21.27 -5.53 5.37
CA PRO A 99 22.08 -4.45 4.81
C PRO A 99 21.77 -4.20 3.32
N GLY A 100 21.74 -2.94 2.92
CA GLY A 100 21.39 -2.50 1.57
C GLY A 100 19.91 -2.62 1.23
N SER A 101 19.02 -2.71 2.22
CA SER A 101 17.57 -2.85 2.03
C SER A 101 16.79 -1.59 2.41
N VAL A 102 15.49 -1.57 2.09
CA VAL A 102 14.55 -0.54 2.54
C VAL A 102 13.51 -1.14 3.48
N ARG A 103 13.03 -0.34 4.43
CA ARG A 103 11.76 -0.57 5.13
C ARG A 103 10.65 0.09 4.34
N ILE A 104 9.54 -0.62 4.18
CA ILE A 104 8.35 -0.16 3.46
C ILE A 104 7.17 -0.32 4.41
N VAL A 105 6.41 0.76 4.61
CA VAL A 105 5.10 0.70 5.25
C VAL A 105 4.04 1.15 4.27
N ALA A 106 2.89 0.49 4.27
CA ALA A 106 1.73 0.87 3.49
C ALA A 106 0.50 0.87 4.41
N SER A 107 -0.19 2.00 4.52
CA SER A 107 -1.42 2.10 5.31
C SER A 107 -2.64 2.26 4.41
N PHE A 108 -3.77 1.76 4.91
CA PHE A 108 -5.11 2.09 4.47
C PHE A 108 -5.78 2.78 5.64
N LEU A 109 -6.20 4.03 5.46
CA LEU A 109 -6.79 4.85 6.50
C LEU A 109 -8.14 5.38 6.02
N ALA A 110 -9.19 5.10 6.79
CA ALA A 110 -10.54 5.59 6.58
C ALA A 110 -10.90 6.57 7.70
N GLU A 111 -11.22 7.81 7.33
CA GLU A 111 -11.53 8.88 8.27
C GLU A 111 -12.85 9.55 7.92
N ARG A 112 -13.68 9.80 8.95
CA ARG A 112 -14.91 10.57 8.80
C ARG A 112 -14.57 12.05 8.64
N LEU A 113 -15.10 12.67 7.58
CA LEU A 113 -14.95 14.10 7.32
C LEU A 113 -16.10 14.90 7.96
N PRO A 114 -15.90 16.21 8.20
CA PRO A 114 -16.94 17.08 8.77
C PRO A 114 -18.22 17.17 7.92
N ASP A 115 -18.13 16.93 6.62
CA ASP A 115 -19.26 16.94 5.69
C ASP A 115 -20.07 15.63 5.69
N GLY A 116 -19.71 14.69 6.56
CA GLY A 116 -20.41 13.41 6.68
C GLY A 116 -19.91 12.33 5.73
N ARG A 117 -18.95 12.60 4.83
CA ARG A 117 -18.36 11.56 3.97
C ARG A 117 -17.17 10.89 4.63
N THR A 118 -16.75 9.76 4.11
CA THR A 118 -15.52 9.08 4.52
C THR A 118 -14.43 9.29 3.48
N ARG A 119 -13.26 9.75 3.93
CA ARG A 119 -12.04 9.72 3.11
C ARG A 119 -11.34 8.40 3.34
N LEU A 120 -11.23 7.59 2.30
CA LEU A 120 -10.35 6.43 2.28
C LEU A 120 -9.05 6.80 1.59
N SER A 121 -7.92 6.64 2.28
CA SER A 121 -6.59 6.94 1.77
C SER A 121 -5.68 5.71 1.81
N THR A 122 -4.74 5.67 0.87
CA THR A 122 -3.58 4.79 0.90
C THR A 122 -2.33 5.63 1.02
N GLU A 123 -1.49 5.36 2.01
CA GLU A 123 -0.16 5.96 2.13
C GLU A 123 0.89 4.87 1.99
N THR A 124 1.99 5.14 1.29
CA THR A 124 3.15 4.24 1.22
C THR A 124 4.40 5.04 1.51
N ARG A 125 5.09 4.69 2.61
CA ARG A 125 6.36 5.29 2.99
C ARG A 125 7.49 4.30 2.85
N VAL A 126 8.65 4.78 2.42
CA VAL A 126 9.86 3.97 2.29
C VAL A 126 11.04 4.68 2.91
N ALA A 127 11.82 3.98 3.73
CA ALA A 127 13.07 4.47 4.29
C ALA A 127 14.20 3.48 3.98
N ALA A 128 15.30 3.98 3.45
CA ALA A 128 16.50 3.21 3.22
C ALA A 128 17.26 2.95 4.52
N CYS A 129 17.80 1.74 4.67
CA CYS A 129 18.61 1.38 5.84
C CYS A 129 20.04 1.92 5.75
N ASP A 130 20.50 2.27 4.55
CA ASP A 130 21.80 2.88 4.27
C ASP A 130 21.77 3.68 2.96
N ASP A 131 22.86 4.38 2.67
CA ASP A 131 22.98 5.26 1.50
C ASP A 131 22.99 4.48 0.17
N ASP A 132 23.49 3.25 0.16
CA ASP A 132 23.48 2.41 -1.04
C ASP A 132 22.05 1.99 -1.39
N ALA A 133 21.28 1.56 -0.39
CA ALA A 133 19.86 1.29 -0.52
C ALA A 133 19.09 2.54 -0.97
N ARG A 134 19.42 3.71 -0.41
CA ARG A 134 18.79 4.99 -0.79
C ARG A 134 18.99 5.29 -2.27
N ARG A 135 20.23 5.17 -2.77
CA ARG A 135 20.56 5.39 -4.19
C ARG A 135 19.87 4.36 -5.09
N ALA A 136 19.91 3.08 -4.72
CA ALA A 136 19.30 2.01 -5.50
C ALA A 136 17.78 2.17 -5.56
N PHE A 137 17.13 2.43 -4.42
CA PHE A 137 15.69 2.62 -4.35
C PHE A 137 15.25 3.84 -5.14
N ARG A 138 15.94 4.98 -5.05
CA ARG A 138 15.59 6.18 -5.83
C ARG A 138 15.64 5.93 -7.33
N ARG A 139 16.65 5.20 -7.84
CA ARG A 139 16.75 4.84 -9.27
C ARG A 139 15.59 3.94 -9.69
N TYR A 140 15.31 2.91 -8.89
CA TYR A 140 14.18 2.01 -9.09
C TYR A 140 12.82 2.75 -9.06
N TRP A 141 12.64 3.63 -8.08
CA TRP A 141 11.39 4.35 -7.86
C TRP A 141 11.07 5.36 -8.96
N ARG A 142 12.07 5.97 -9.61
CA ARG A 142 11.84 6.81 -10.78
C ARG A 142 11.13 6.08 -11.92
N VAL A 143 11.38 4.78 -12.07
CA VAL A 143 10.75 3.96 -13.11
C VAL A 143 9.46 3.32 -12.61
N VAL A 144 9.47 2.75 -11.40
CA VAL A 144 8.34 1.96 -10.88
C VAL A 144 7.28 2.80 -10.15
N GLY A 145 7.66 3.93 -9.58
CA GLY A 145 6.79 4.84 -8.81
C GLY A 145 5.52 5.23 -9.55
N PRO A 146 5.57 5.69 -10.82
CA PRO A 146 4.36 6.01 -11.58
C PRO A 146 3.39 4.84 -11.75
N PHE A 147 3.91 3.61 -11.92
CA PHE A 147 3.08 2.42 -12.00
C PHE A 147 2.52 2.01 -10.64
N SER A 148 3.30 2.20 -9.56
CA SER A 148 2.83 2.02 -8.18
C SER A 148 1.65 2.96 -7.90
N ALA A 149 1.79 4.25 -8.24
CA ALA A 149 0.73 5.25 -8.13
C ALA A 149 -0.52 4.83 -8.90
N LEU A 150 -0.35 4.36 -10.14
CA LEU A 150 -1.46 3.87 -10.96
C LEU A 150 -2.18 2.69 -10.29
N VAL A 151 -1.45 1.73 -9.70
CA VAL A 151 -2.07 0.61 -8.95
C VAL A 151 -2.92 1.14 -7.79
N ARG A 152 -2.40 2.06 -6.97
CA ARG A 152 -3.14 2.64 -5.84
C ARG A 152 -4.42 3.35 -6.29
N ARG A 153 -4.33 4.17 -7.33
CA ARG A 153 -5.49 4.88 -7.90
C ARG A 153 -6.55 3.91 -8.44
N ARG A 154 -6.12 2.81 -9.07
CA ARG A 154 -7.05 1.80 -9.62
C ARG A 154 -7.70 0.94 -8.54
N TRP A 155 -7.02 0.70 -7.41
CA TRP A 155 -7.65 0.11 -6.23
C TRP A 155 -8.74 1.03 -5.67
N LEU A 156 -8.42 2.30 -5.40
CA LEU A 156 -9.38 3.28 -4.88
C LEU A 156 -10.59 3.44 -5.81
N ALA A 157 -10.36 3.51 -7.13
CA ALA A 157 -11.45 3.57 -8.11
C ALA A 157 -12.34 2.32 -8.08
N ALA A 158 -11.75 1.13 -8.00
CA ALA A 158 -12.51 -0.13 -7.92
C ALA A 158 -13.32 -0.24 -6.63
N ILE A 159 -12.76 0.20 -5.49
CA ILE A 159 -13.45 0.25 -4.19
C ILE A 159 -14.67 1.17 -4.29
N ARG A 160 -14.47 2.40 -4.78
CA ARG A 160 -15.56 3.38 -4.96
C ARG A 160 -16.67 2.82 -5.85
N SER A 161 -16.31 2.25 -7.00
CA SER A 161 -17.29 1.65 -7.91
C SER A 161 -18.04 0.46 -7.29
N SER A 162 -17.36 -0.37 -6.50
CA SER A 162 -18.00 -1.51 -5.82
C SER A 162 -18.98 -1.09 -4.74
N LEU A 163 -18.72 0.02 -4.05
CA LEU A 163 -19.62 0.53 -3.01
C LEU A 163 -20.82 1.26 -3.63
N ALA A 164 -20.60 2.07 -4.66
CA ALA A 164 -21.68 2.76 -5.37
C ALA A 164 -22.68 1.79 -6.04
N ALA A 165 -22.24 0.59 -6.44
CA ALA A 165 -23.11 -0.43 -7.04
C ALA A 165 -24.00 -1.18 -6.02
N ARG A 166 -23.82 -0.94 -4.71
CA ARG A 166 -24.63 -1.55 -3.64
C ARG A 166 -25.78 -0.66 -3.17
N THR A 167 -25.74 0.62 -3.57
CA THR A 167 -26.76 1.63 -3.29
C THR A 167 -27.83 1.61 -4.38
#